data_AF-A0A7L0H0I3-F1
#
_entry.id   AF-A0A7L0H0I3-F1
#
_cell.length_a   1.000
_cell.length_b   1.000
_cell.length_c   1.000
_cell.angle_alpha   90.00
_cell.angle_beta   90.00
_cell.angle_gamma   90.00
#
_symmetry.space_group_name_H-M   'P 1'
#
loop_
_entity.id
_entity.type
_entity.pdbx_description
1 polymer ?
#
loop_
_entity_poly.entity_id
_entity_poly.type
_entity_poly.pdbx_seq_one_letter_code
_entity_poly.pdbx_strand_id
1 'polypeptide(L)'
;GYRVSLQGNFFGRNHTYITFPEYNPRKHIKLDPPLNIQSNATASKCQIWWSVPWYLVDILQYELQYKEYSMSWEIALNKTLPSSLPQIEIEATELRSGIVYVARVRCKVSENEDSYHSQWSEWSQTTEFERAGVLELFEKNLNTRTMQFLFIPLSFGIVLYLFWNCKLSSRYCCFLTSGQKACPALTFPHQLLSFSRSIICTMGILR
;
A
#
# COMPACT_ATOMS: atom_id res chain seq x y z
N GLY A 1 -16.40 44.94 11.81
CA GLY A 1 -17.03 44.11 12.84
C GLY A 1 -18.18 43.35 12.22
N TYR A 2 -18.38 42.09 12.60
CA TYR A 2 -19.51 41.28 12.11
C TYR A 2 -20.62 41.31 13.17
N ARG A 3 -21.88 41.44 12.75
CA ARG A 3 -23.04 41.35 13.65
C ARG A 3 -23.70 39.99 13.46
N VAL A 4 -23.70 39.16 14.50
CA VAL A 4 -24.40 37.86 14.49
C VAL A 4 -25.81 38.08 15.05
N SER A 5 -26.83 37.71 14.27
CA SER A 5 -28.23 37.78 14.68
C SER A 5 -28.92 36.45 14.43
N LEU A 6 -29.68 35.97 15.42
CA LEU A 6 -30.52 34.79 15.29
C LEU A 6 -31.92 35.23 14.84
N GLN A 7 -32.34 34.77 13.66
CA GLN A 7 -33.71 34.95 13.19
C GLN A 7 -34.50 33.67 13.48
N GLY A 8 -35.63 33.81 14.17
CA GLY A 8 -36.52 32.71 14.46
C GLY A 8 -37.98 33.15 14.36
N ASN A 9 -38.85 32.22 13.94
CA ASN A 9 -40.29 32.43 14.00
C ASN A 9 -40.79 31.83 15.32
N PHE A 10 -41.10 32.70 16.27
CA PHE A 10 -41.67 32.33 17.56
C PHE A 10 -43.09 32.86 17.62
N PHE A 11 -44.06 31.99 17.91
CA PHE A 11 -45.48 32.33 18.01
C PHE A 11 -46.05 33.01 16.75
N GLY A 12 -45.61 32.60 15.55
CA GLY A 12 -46.12 33.14 14.29
C GLY A 12 -45.58 34.53 13.93
N ARG A 13 -44.59 35.05 14.68
CA ARG A 13 -43.91 36.33 14.40
C ARG A 13 -42.41 36.13 14.25
N ASN A 14 -41.85 36.74 13.20
CA ASN A 14 -40.42 36.78 12.98
C ASN A 14 -39.78 37.70 14.03
N HIS A 15 -38.93 37.13 14.88
CA HIS A 15 -38.12 37.87 15.83
C HIS A 15 -36.65 37.75 15.44
N THR A 16 -35.93 38.87 15.52
CA THR A 16 -34.48 38.93 15.28
C THR A 16 -33.81 39.28 16.60
N TYR A 17 -33.12 38.32 17.20
CA TYR A 17 -32.37 38.53 18.44
C TYR A 17 -30.90 38.77 18.12
N ILE A 18 -30.31 39.83 18.67
CA ILE A 18 -28.86 40.06 18.60
C ILE A 18 -28.23 39.24 19.71
N THR A 19 -27.71 38.06 19.38
CA THR A 19 -27.26 37.08 20.38
C THR A 19 -25.90 37.45 20.98
N PHE A 20 -24.97 38.04 20.20
CA PHE A 20 -23.62 38.31 20.68
C PHE A 20 -23.06 39.65 20.12
N PRO A 21 -23.19 40.76 20.87
CA PRO A 21 -22.71 42.07 20.42
C PRO A 21 -21.17 42.15 20.29
N GLU A 22 -20.43 41.31 21.02
CA GLU A 22 -18.97 41.34 21.10
C GLU A 22 -18.28 40.15 20.41
N TYR A 23 -19.03 39.26 19.76
CA TYR A 23 -18.44 38.10 19.10
C TYR A 23 -17.62 38.54 17.88
N ASN A 24 -16.31 38.24 17.91
CA ASN A 24 -15.42 38.42 16.78
C ASN A 24 -15.13 37.06 16.13
N PRO A 25 -15.72 36.74 14.96
CA PRO A 25 -15.48 35.48 14.27
C PRO A 25 -14.00 35.23 13.96
N ARG A 26 -13.22 36.29 13.73
CA ARG A 26 -11.79 36.16 13.41
C ARG A 26 -10.96 35.58 14.56
N LYS A 27 -11.49 35.59 15.78
CA LYS A 27 -10.83 35.07 16.99
C LYS A 27 -11.25 33.65 17.35
N HIS A 28 -12.24 33.09 16.66
CA HIS A 28 -12.92 31.86 17.05
C HIS A 28 -13.05 30.89 15.87
N ILE A 29 -12.02 30.82 15.03
CA ILE A 29 -12.00 29.89 13.90
C ILE A 29 -11.67 28.49 14.41
N LYS A 30 -12.42 27.50 13.95
CA LYS A 30 -12.09 26.09 14.08
C LYS A 30 -12.16 25.47 12.69
N LEU A 31 -11.04 24.93 12.25
CA LEU A 31 -10.91 24.34 10.91
C LEU A 31 -11.39 22.89 10.91
N ASP A 32 -11.77 22.43 9.73
CA ASP A 32 -11.97 21.00 9.47
C ASP A 32 -10.63 20.25 9.53
N PRO A 33 -10.63 18.99 10.02
CA PRO A 33 -9.43 18.19 10.06
C PRO A 33 -8.88 17.91 8.65
N PRO A 34 -7.54 17.75 8.50
CA PRO A 34 -6.94 17.33 7.24
C PRO A 34 -7.50 16.01 6.71
N LEU A 35 -7.63 15.90 5.38
CA LEU A 35 -8.21 14.75 4.69
C LEU A 35 -7.15 13.94 3.93
N ASN A 36 -7.50 12.72 3.53
CA ASN A 36 -6.66 11.86 2.67
C ASN A 36 -5.20 11.74 3.15
N ILE A 37 -5.00 11.56 4.46
CA ILE A 37 -3.68 11.28 5.01
C ILE A 37 -3.15 9.96 4.47
N GLN A 38 -1.92 10.00 3.97
CA GLN A 38 -1.22 8.87 3.38
C GLN A 38 0.22 8.85 3.87
N SER A 39 0.83 7.67 3.83
CA SER A 39 2.19 7.40 4.28
C SER A 39 2.98 6.66 3.20
N ASN A 40 4.25 6.99 3.08
CA ASN A 40 5.25 6.24 2.32
C ASN A 40 6.49 6.06 3.18
N ALA A 41 6.68 4.83 3.63
CA ALA A 41 7.83 4.45 4.40
C ALA A 41 8.90 3.82 3.51
N THR A 42 10.11 4.36 3.63
CA THR A 42 11.33 3.85 3.02
C THR A 42 12.29 3.41 4.12
N ALA A 43 13.41 2.77 3.75
CA ALA A 43 14.40 2.33 4.72
C ALA A 43 15.07 3.49 5.51
N SER A 44 15.15 4.67 4.89
CA SER A 44 15.81 5.87 5.45
C SER A 44 14.85 6.88 6.06
N LYS A 45 13.57 6.88 5.67
CA LYS A 45 12.59 7.87 6.12
C LYS A 45 11.16 7.43 5.92
N CYS A 46 10.24 8.01 6.68
CA CYS A 46 8.81 7.91 6.42
C CYS A 46 8.25 9.29 6.07
N GLN A 47 7.67 9.41 4.88
CA GLN A 47 6.99 10.62 4.43
C GLN A 47 5.48 10.45 4.62
N ILE A 48 4.84 11.44 5.23
CA ILE A 48 3.40 11.48 5.44
C ILE A 48 2.88 12.75 4.78
N TRP A 49 1.78 12.67 4.03
CA TRP A 49 1.15 13.82 3.39
C TRP A 49 -0.37 13.74 3.49
N TRP A 50 -1.03 14.88 3.32
CA TRP A 50 -2.48 15.01 3.41
C TRP A 50 -3.00 16.07 2.44
N SER A 51 -4.32 16.17 2.34
CA SER A 51 -5.02 17.13 1.50
C SER A 51 -5.66 18.23 2.34
N VAL A 52 -5.51 19.47 1.87
CA VAL A 52 -6.21 20.66 2.37
C VAL A 52 -6.65 21.52 1.19
N PRO A 53 -7.65 22.40 1.35
CA PRO A 53 -7.98 23.39 0.35
C PRO A 53 -6.76 24.27 0.00
N TRP A 54 -6.51 24.45 -1.30
CA TRP A 54 -5.30 25.12 -1.82
C TRP A 54 -5.10 26.54 -1.27
N TYR A 55 -6.18 27.28 -1.03
CA TYR A 55 -6.13 28.64 -0.50
C TYR A 55 -5.76 28.72 0.98
N LEU A 56 -5.69 27.59 1.69
CA LEU A 56 -5.30 27.54 3.10
C LEU A 56 -3.84 27.12 3.29
N VAL A 57 -3.19 26.55 2.27
CA VAL A 57 -1.87 25.90 2.42
C VAL A 57 -0.87 26.82 3.13
N ASP A 58 -0.77 28.08 2.72
CA ASP A 58 0.26 29.01 3.22
C ASP A 58 -0.05 29.65 4.59
N ILE A 59 -1.27 29.49 5.10
CA ILE A 59 -1.69 30.10 6.37
C ILE A 59 -1.85 29.07 7.49
N LEU A 60 -1.68 27.78 7.20
CA LEU A 60 -1.87 26.71 8.16
C LEU A 60 -0.54 26.27 8.78
N GLN A 61 -0.63 25.97 10.07
CA GLN A 61 0.33 25.22 10.84
C GLN A 61 -0.24 23.83 11.11
N TYR A 62 0.63 22.83 11.09
CA TYR A 62 0.27 21.43 11.31
C TYR A 62 0.98 20.85 12.51
N GLU A 63 0.30 19.90 13.14
CA GLU A 63 0.87 19.04 14.16
C GLU A 63 0.62 17.58 13.77
N LEU A 64 1.70 16.84 13.61
CA LEU A 64 1.67 15.40 13.45
C LEU A 64 1.79 14.76 14.82
N GLN A 65 0.94 13.78 15.09
CA GLN A 65 1.10 12.90 16.23
C GLN A 65 1.18 11.45 15.75
N TYR A 66 2.18 10.71 16.22
CA TYR A 66 2.38 9.32 15.85
C TYR A 66 2.78 8.45 17.05
N LYS A 67 2.42 7.18 17.00
CA LYS A 67 2.68 6.20 18.06
C LYS A 67 2.84 4.81 17.48
N GLU A 68 3.38 3.89 18.27
CA GLU A 68 3.30 2.47 17.93
C GLU A 68 1.83 2.00 17.93
N TYR A 69 1.49 1.04 17.09
CA TYR A 69 0.11 0.56 16.93
C TYR A 69 -0.52 0.12 18.26
N SER A 70 0.24 -0.61 19.08
CA SER A 70 -0.18 -1.16 20.39
C SER A 70 -0.23 -0.13 21.52
N MET A 71 0.34 1.06 21.35
CA MET A 71 0.45 2.08 22.40
C MET A 71 -0.78 2.97 22.53
N SER A 72 -0.95 3.63 23.68
CA SER A 72 -1.97 4.68 23.88
C SER A 72 -1.57 6.00 23.21
N TRP A 73 -2.56 6.84 22.88
CA TRP A 73 -2.32 8.20 22.38
C TRP A 73 -1.72 9.14 23.42
N GLU A 74 -1.80 8.81 24.71
CA GLU A 74 -1.21 9.61 25.81
C GLU A 74 0.32 9.63 25.79
N ILE A 75 0.94 8.59 25.20
CA ILE A 75 2.40 8.45 25.07
C ILE A 75 2.87 8.67 23.63
N ALA A 76 2.02 9.24 22.78
CA ALA A 76 2.35 9.49 21.39
C ALA A 76 3.40 10.61 21.24
N LEU A 77 4.20 10.51 20.18
CA LEU A 77 5.20 11.50 19.82
C LEU A 77 4.55 12.58 18.97
N ASN A 78 4.83 13.84 19.32
CA ASN A 78 4.34 15.00 18.58
C ASN A 78 5.49 15.60 17.77
N LYS A 79 5.19 15.95 16.51
CA LYS A 79 6.12 16.64 15.62
C LYS A 79 5.41 17.84 15.02
N THR A 80 5.88 19.03 15.38
CA THR A 80 5.38 20.29 14.83
C THR A 80 6.13 20.63 13.55
N LEU A 81 5.40 21.17 12.58
CA LEU A 81 5.96 21.50 11.28
C LEU A 81 6.40 22.98 11.23
N PRO A 82 7.66 23.27 10.87
CA PRO A 82 8.07 24.65 10.59
C PRO A 82 7.60 25.13 9.21
N SER A 83 7.29 24.21 8.28
CA SER A 83 6.82 24.54 6.93
C SER A 83 5.29 24.51 6.84
N SER A 84 4.71 25.37 6.00
CA SER A 84 3.28 25.39 5.65
C SER A 84 2.85 24.28 4.68
N LEU A 85 3.78 23.41 4.25
CA LEU A 85 3.47 22.35 3.30
C LEU A 85 2.65 21.22 3.96
N PRO A 86 1.68 20.62 3.25
CA PRO A 86 0.84 19.54 3.76
C PRO A 86 1.57 18.18 3.72
N GLN A 87 2.84 18.16 4.13
CA GLN A 87 3.68 16.97 4.19
C GLN A 87 4.71 17.07 5.31
N ILE A 88 5.09 15.92 5.88
CA ILE A 88 6.10 15.81 6.93
C ILE A 88 6.96 14.57 6.72
N GLU A 89 8.23 14.70 7.12
CA GLU A 89 9.21 13.63 7.09
C GLU A 89 9.55 13.21 8.53
N ILE A 90 9.47 11.91 8.80
CA ILE A 90 9.94 11.27 10.03
C ILE A 90 11.23 10.55 9.69
N GLU A 91 12.30 10.89 10.40
CA GLU A 91 13.60 10.29 10.18
C GLU A 91 13.58 8.83 10.62
N ALA A 92 14.32 7.97 9.92
CA ALA A 92 14.41 6.57 10.31
C ALA A 92 15.07 6.36 11.69
N THR A 93 15.81 7.34 12.22
CA THR A 93 16.35 7.30 13.58
C THR A 93 15.28 7.43 14.66
N GLU A 94 14.15 8.06 14.34
CA GLU A 94 12.98 8.17 15.22
C GLU A 94 12.14 6.88 15.24
N LEU A 95 12.35 5.97 14.28
CA LEU A 95 11.53 4.80 14.04
C LEU A 95 12.29 3.48 14.26
N ARG A 96 11.64 2.56 14.97
CA ARG A 96 12.13 1.19 15.15
C ARG A 96 11.77 0.35 13.90
N SER A 97 12.69 -0.53 13.50
CA SER A 97 12.45 -1.47 12.40
C SER A 97 11.52 -2.60 12.86
N GLY A 98 10.61 -3.05 11.99
CA GLY A 98 9.69 -4.15 12.30
C GLY A 98 8.53 -3.77 13.23
N ILE A 99 8.29 -2.47 13.41
CA ILE A 99 7.22 -1.95 14.25
C ILE A 99 6.24 -1.15 13.38
N VAL A 100 4.96 -1.47 13.51
CA VAL A 100 3.87 -0.73 12.88
C VAL A 100 3.54 0.50 13.72
N TYR A 101 3.53 1.66 13.07
CA TYR A 101 3.16 2.94 13.64
C TYR A 101 1.83 3.43 13.07
N VAL A 102 1.16 4.27 13.84
CA VAL A 102 -0.08 4.95 13.46
C VAL A 102 0.13 6.44 13.64
N ALA A 103 -0.22 7.22 12.61
CA ALA A 103 -0.14 8.67 12.61
C ALA A 103 -1.50 9.33 12.38
N ARG A 104 -1.67 10.52 12.96
CA ARG A 104 -2.79 11.44 12.73
C ARG A 104 -2.29 12.88 12.73
N VAL A 105 -2.99 13.76 12.01
CA VAL A 105 -2.61 15.17 11.83
C VAL A 105 -3.77 16.06 12.22
N ARG A 106 -3.46 17.24 12.76
CA ARG A 106 -4.42 18.33 12.94
C ARG A 106 -3.81 19.64 12.45
N CYS A 107 -4.66 20.62 12.17
CA CYS A 107 -4.23 21.93 11.69
C CYS A 107 -4.78 23.07 12.55
N LYS A 108 -4.07 24.19 12.53
CA LYS A 108 -4.54 25.49 13.00
C LYS A 108 -4.02 26.58 12.06
N VAL A 109 -4.62 27.76 12.10
CA VAL A 109 -4.04 28.95 11.47
C VAL A 109 -2.76 29.34 12.20
N SER A 110 -1.72 29.73 11.46
CA SER A 110 -0.48 30.22 12.03
C SER A 110 -0.73 31.49 12.86
N GLU A 111 -0.17 31.53 14.07
CA GLU A 111 -0.32 32.66 14.99
C GLU A 111 0.67 33.77 14.64
N ASN A 112 0.25 34.72 13.79
CA ASN A 112 0.90 36.02 13.62
C ASN A 112 0.10 37.12 14.33
N GLU A 113 0.76 38.20 14.80
CA GLU A 113 0.16 39.22 15.68
C GLU A 113 -1.09 39.92 15.09
N ASP A 114 -1.20 40.04 13.76
CA ASP A 114 -2.36 40.65 13.07
C ASP A 114 -3.28 39.64 12.35
N SER A 115 -3.10 38.35 12.64
CA SER A 115 -3.76 37.27 11.90
C SER A 115 -5.04 36.74 12.57
N TYR A 116 -5.65 35.74 11.94
CA TYR A 116 -6.80 35.04 12.47
C TYR A 116 -6.37 34.15 13.65
N HIS A 117 -7.12 34.18 14.76
CA HIS A 117 -6.92 33.21 15.82
C HIS A 117 -7.83 32.01 15.61
N SER A 118 -7.23 30.83 15.75
CA SER A 118 -7.94 29.57 15.58
C SER A 118 -7.58 28.60 16.69
N GLN A 119 -8.55 27.75 17.02
CA GLN A 119 -8.32 26.56 17.80
C GLN A 119 -7.77 25.47 16.88
N TRP A 120 -7.06 24.50 17.47
CA TRP A 120 -6.71 23.28 16.77
C TRP A 120 -7.98 22.59 16.25
N SER A 121 -7.90 22.08 15.02
CA SER A 121 -8.92 21.19 14.47
C SER A 121 -9.02 19.91 15.31
N GLU A 122 -10.07 19.14 15.05
CA GLU A 122 -10.06 17.74 15.44
C GLU A 122 -8.89 17.00 14.76
N TRP A 123 -8.56 15.82 15.27
CA TRP A 123 -7.60 14.95 14.62
C TRP A 123 -8.17 14.38 13.32
N SER A 124 -7.31 14.21 12.32
CA SER A 124 -7.64 13.50 11.08
C SER A 124 -7.92 12.01 11.33
N GLN A 125 -8.37 11.33 10.28
CA GLN A 125 -8.26 9.88 10.20
C GLN A 125 -6.79 9.43 10.40
N THR A 126 -6.61 8.17 10.78
CA THR A 126 -5.27 7.61 11.01
C THR A 126 -4.70 6.98 9.76
N THR A 127 -3.39 7.07 9.57
CA THR A 127 -2.65 6.25 8.59
C THR A 127 -1.66 5.35 9.31
N GLU A 128 -1.50 4.15 8.80
CA GLU A 128 -0.52 3.18 9.30
C GLU A 128 0.74 3.22 8.44
N PHE A 129 1.88 2.98 9.05
CA PHE A 129 3.14 2.88 8.33
C PHE A 129 4.13 2.03 9.12
N GLU A 130 5.00 1.36 8.39
CA GLU A 130 6.07 0.56 8.97
C GLU A 130 7.36 0.89 8.25
N ARG A 131 8.42 1.10 9.02
CA ARG A 131 9.74 1.30 8.44
C ARG A 131 10.14 0.02 7.69
N ALA A 132 10.33 0.12 6.37
CA ALA A 132 10.82 -0.98 5.57
C ALA A 132 12.14 -1.51 6.15
N GLY A 133 12.14 -2.76 6.60
CA GLY A 133 13.32 -3.41 7.15
C GLY A 133 14.37 -3.63 6.07
N VAL A 134 15.60 -3.19 6.32
CA VAL A 134 16.75 -3.54 5.46
C VAL A 134 16.96 -5.06 5.44
N LEU A 135 16.70 -5.71 6.58
CA LEU A 135 16.79 -7.17 6.73
C LEU A 135 15.69 -7.92 5.98
N GLU A 136 14.45 -7.46 5.96
CA GLU A 136 13.37 -8.14 5.21
C GLU A 136 13.61 -8.11 3.70
N LEU A 137 14.16 -7.00 3.19
CA LEU A 137 14.52 -6.88 1.78
C LEU A 137 15.71 -7.79 1.45
N PHE A 138 16.69 -7.90 2.36
CA PHE A 138 17.85 -8.78 2.20
C PHE A 138 17.47 -10.26 2.33
N GLU A 139 16.67 -10.65 3.31
CA GLU A 139 16.19 -12.02 3.50
C GLU A 139 15.34 -12.50 2.33
N LYS A 140 14.42 -11.65 1.83
CA LYS A 140 13.62 -11.98 0.65
C LYS A 140 14.50 -12.13 -0.60
N ASN A 141 15.49 -11.24 -0.78
CA ASN A 141 16.40 -11.31 -1.91
C ASN A 141 17.34 -12.53 -1.82
N LEU A 142 17.86 -12.81 -0.63
CA LEU A 142 18.70 -13.98 -0.36
C LEU A 142 17.93 -15.29 -0.52
N ASN A 143 16.71 -15.41 0.01
CA ASN A 143 15.91 -16.63 -0.13
C ASN A 143 15.60 -16.89 -1.61
N THR A 144 15.20 -15.85 -2.35
CA THR A 144 14.90 -15.97 -3.78
C THR A 144 16.15 -16.36 -4.60
N ARG A 145 17.30 -15.72 -4.34
CA ARG A 145 18.57 -16.07 -5.00
C ARG A 145 19.07 -17.45 -4.61
N THR A 146 19.03 -17.81 -3.33
CA THR A 146 19.49 -19.12 -2.82
C THR A 146 18.66 -20.24 -3.42
N MET A 147 17.33 -20.08 -3.48
CA MET A 147 16.46 -21.06 -4.15
C MET A 147 16.80 -21.18 -5.64
N GLN A 148 17.01 -20.07 -6.36
CA GLN A 148 17.44 -20.12 -7.77
C GLN A 148 18.78 -20.88 -7.94
N PHE A 149 19.77 -20.64 -7.10
CA PHE A 149 21.05 -21.35 -7.14
C PHE A 149 20.94 -22.84 -6.80
N LEU A 150 19.92 -23.26 -6.06
CA LEU A 150 19.68 -24.68 -5.77
C LEU A 150 18.90 -25.38 -6.90
N PHE A 151 17.87 -24.75 -7.45
CA PHE A 151 17.00 -25.39 -8.45
C PHE A 151 17.60 -25.44 -9.87
N ILE A 152 18.42 -24.46 -10.26
CA ILE A 152 19.05 -24.40 -11.59
C ILE A 152 20.05 -25.55 -11.83
N PRO A 153 21.03 -25.84 -10.95
CA PRO A 153 21.95 -26.94 -11.17
C PRO A 153 21.28 -28.31 -10.99
N LEU A 154 20.28 -28.44 -10.10
CA LEU A 154 19.55 -29.69 -9.91
C LEU A 154 18.76 -30.08 -11.16
N SER A 155 18.04 -29.11 -11.75
CA SER A 155 17.29 -29.32 -12.99
C SER A 155 18.21 -29.61 -14.17
N PHE A 156 19.34 -28.91 -14.28
CA PHE A 156 20.33 -29.17 -15.32
C PHE A 156 20.95 -30.58 -15.20
N GLY A 157 21.28 -31.00 -13.98
CA GLY A 157 21.78 -32.35 -13.71
C GLY A 157 20.79 -33.45 -14.09
N ILE A 158 19.49 -33.26 -13.80
CA ILE A 158 18.43 -34.19 -14.19
C ILE A 158 18.29 -34.27 -15.71
N VAL A 159 18.32 -33.13 -16.42
CA VAL A 159 18.23 -33.10 -17.88
C VAL A 159 19.43 -33.80 -18.53
N LEU A 160 20.65 -33.57 -18.03
CA LEU A 160 21.85 -34.25 -18.51
C LEU A 160 21.79 -35.76 -18.25
N TYR A 161 21.30 -36.16 -17.07
CA TYR A 161 21.11 -37.57 -16.73
C TYR A 161 20.12 -38.25 -17.68
N LEU A 162 18.96 -37.63 -17.92
CA LEU A 162 17.98 -38.15 -18.87
C LEU A 162 18.55 -38.19 -20.29
N PHE A 163 19.26 -37.15 -20.73
CA PHE A 163 19.88 -37.12 -22.05
C PHE A 163 20.91 -38.24 -22.23
N TRP A 164 21.75 -38.49 -21.21
CA TRP A 164 22.73 -39.57 -21.23
C TRP A 164 22.07 -40.95 -21.26
N ASN A 165 21.06 -41.18 -20.42
CA ASN A 165 20.32 -42.45 -20.37
C ASN A 165 19.48 -42.69 -21.65
N CYS A 166 18.84 -41.64 -22.20
CA CYS A 166 18.12 -41.73 -23.47
C CYS A 166 19.07 -42.01 -24.66
N LYS A 167 20.26 -41.42 -24.65
CA LYS A 167 21.29 -41.68 -25.67
C LYS A 167 21.86 -43.10 -25.58
N LEU A 168 21.96 -43.65 -24.37
CA LEU A 168 22.33 -45.04 -24.12
C LEU A 168 21.21 -46.00 -24.57
N SER A 169 19.95 -45.73 -24.24
CA SER A 169 18.78 -46.51 -24.71
C SER A 169 18.70 -46.62 -26.25
N SER A 170 18.98 -45.52 -26.97
CA SER A 170 19.03 -45.54 -28.42
C SER A 170 20.15 -46.42 -29.01
N ARG A 171 21.21 -46.74 -28.24
CA ARG A 171 22.27 -47.66 -28.67
C ARG A 171 21.94 -49.12 -28.40
N TYR A 172 21.01 -49.41 -27.48
CA TYR A 172 20.58 -50.79 -27.19
C TYR A 172 19.44 -51.27 -28.10
N CYS A 173 18.61 -50.37 -28.65
CA CYS A 173 17.63 -50.75 -29.68
C CYS A 173 18.26 -51.09 -31.04
N CYS A 174 19.47 -50.58 -31.35
CA CYS A 174 20.13 -50.90 -32.62
C CYS A 174 20.96 -52.19 -32.59
N PHE A 175 21.22 -52.78 -31.41
CA PHE A 175 22.01 -54.02 -31.29
C PHE A 175 21.16 -55.31 -31.21
N LEU A 176 19.83 -55.22 -31.08
CA LEU A 176 18.94 -56.39 -31.05
C LEU A 176 18.29 -56.74 -32.41
N THR A 177 18.68 -56.07 -33.49
CA THR A 177 18.20 -56.40 -34.84
C THR A 177 19.36 -56.77 -35.78
N SER A 178 20.11 -57.80 -35.42
CA SER A 178 21.00 -58.50 -36.35
C SER A 178 20.90 -60.00 -36.11
N GLY A 179 19.98 -60.64 -36.83
CA GLY A 179 20.08 -62.08 -37.11
C GLY A 179 18.85 -62.91 -36.73
N GLN A 180 17.79 -62.83 -37.53
CA GLN A 180 17.18 -64.03 -38.13
C GLN A 180 16.26 -63.64 -39.29
N LYS A 181 16.58 -64.19 -40.47
CA LYS A 181 15.73 -64.21 -41.67
C LYS A 181 14.88 -65.49 -41.64
N ALA A 182 13.58 -65.37 -41.82
CA ALA A 182 12.80 -66.06 -42.86
C ALA A 182 11.29 -65.74 -42.70
N CYS A 183 10.67 -65.24 -43.76
CA CYS A 183 9.25 -64.86 -43.87
C CYS A 183 8.34 -66.12 -44.01
N PRO A 184 6.99 -65.98 -43.94
CA PRO A 184 6.26 -65.46 -45.09
C PRO A 184 5.09 -64.50 -44.79
N ALA A 185 4.88 -63.61 -45.77
CA ALA A 185 3.60 -63.15 -46.31
C ALA A 185 2.56 -62.49 -45.37
N LEU A 186 2.64 -61.15 -45.33
CA LEU A 186 1.58 -60.19 -45.63
C LEU A 186 0.12 -60.70 -45.68
N THR A 187 -0.69 -60.23 -44.73
CA THR A 187 -2.08 -59.84 -45.03
C THR A 187 -2.46 -58.65 -44.14
N PHE A 188 -2.68 -57.49 -44.77
CA PHE A 188 -3.38 -56.35 -44.17
C PHE A 188 -4.90 -56.56 -44.30
N PRO A 189 -5.70 -55.99 -43.39
CA PRO A 189 -6.61 -54.91 -43.81
C PRO A 189 -6.39 -53.65 -42.94
N HIS A 190 -6.33 -52.44 -43.53
CA HIS A 190 -7.44 -51.47 -43.68
C HIS A 190 -8.08 -51.08 -42.33
N GLN A 191 -8.19 -49.85 -41.82
CA GLN A 191 -8.11 -48.44 -42.28
C GLN A 191 -7.78 -47.56 -41.04
N LEU A 192 -6.91 -46.54 -41.08
CA LEU A 192 -7.12 -45.12 -41.47
C LEU A 192 -8.20 -44.32 -40.71
N LEU A 193 -7.74 -43.16 -40.19
CA LEU A 193 -8.44 -41.90 -39.87
C LEU A 193 -9.25 -41.88 -38.55
N SER A 194 -9.26 -40.83 -37.72
CA SER A 194 -8.86 -39.43 -37.86
C SER A 194 -8.79 -38.77 -36.47
N PHE A 195 -7.94 -37.74 -36.36
CA PHE A 195 -7.91 -36.65 -35.40
C PHE A 195 -9.28 -36.21 -34.84
N SER A 196 -9.33 -35.72 -33.58
CA SER A 196 -9.65 -34.30 -33.33
C SER A 196 -9.44 -33.85 -31.87
N ARG A 197 -8.77 -32.69 -31.82
CA ARG A 197 -8.54 -31.67 -30.78
C ARG A 197 -9.54 -31.44 -29.63
N SER A 198 -8.94 -30.90 -28.56
CA SER A 198 -9.39 -29.80 -27.67
C SER A 198 -10.37 -30.13 -26.54
N ILE A 199 -9.94 -29.88 -25.31
CA ILE A 199 -10.84 -29.61 -24.19
C ILE A 199 -10.49 -28.24 -23.62
N ILE A 200 -11.37 -27.28 -23.92
CA ILE A 200 -11.54 -26.02 -23.22
C ILE A 200 -12.68 -26.27 -22.22
N CYS A 201 -12.48 -25.93 -20.95
CA CYS A 201 -13.57 -25.86 -19.98
C CYS A 201 -13.67 -24.43 -19.43
N THR A 202 -14.83 -23.81 -19.66
CA THR A 202 -15.27 -22.53 -19.10
C THR A 202 -16.62 -22.71 -18.38
N MET A 203 -17.01 -21.66 -17.64
CA MET A 203 -18.29 -21.36 -16.95
C MET A 203 -18.34 -21.70 -15.46
N GLY A 204 -18.90 -20.85 -14.59
CA GLY A 204 -19.59 -19.58 -14.81
C GLY A 204 -20.03 -18.95 -13.47
N ILE A 205 -20.32 -17.65 -13.48
CA ILE A 205 -20.76 -16.85 -12.34
C ILE A 205 -22.28 -17.01 -12.15
N LEU A 206 -22.72 -17.26 -10.92
CA LEU A 206 -24.12 -17.19 -10.50
C LEU A 206 -24.43 -15.79 -9.96
N ARG A 207 -25.59 -15.28 -10.37
CA ARG A 207 -26.17 -13.96 -10.04
C ARG A 207 -26.37 -13.75 -8.55
#